data_AF-A0A1C5BX91-F1
#
_entry.id   AF-A0A1C5BX91-F1
#
_cell.length_a   1.000
_cell.length_b   1.000
_cell.length_c   1.000
_cell.angle_alpha   90.00
_cell.angle_beta   90.00
_cell.angle_gamma   90.00
#
_symmetry.space_group_name_H-M   'P 1'
#
loop_
_entity.id
_entity.type
_entity.pdbx_description
1 polymer ?
#
loop_
_entity_poly.entity_id
_entity_poly.type
_entity_poly.pdbx_seq_one_letter_code
_entity_poly.pdbx_strand_id
1 'polypeptide(L)'
;MLLGGDEVVEAAHELNAAALAVDWQATGKTTGTLEEWRERDRVVFREVNQFHEAARVDLGVQGKVTGDNHPERDLLLPSARRDSETGT
;
A
#
# COMPACT_ATOMS: atom_id res chain seq x y z
N MET A 1 -8.12 23.31 6.41
CA MET A 1 -8.61 22.02 6.94
C MET A 1 -7.37 21.18 7.18
N LEU A 2 -7.02 20.95 8.44
CA LEU A 2 -5.85 20.15 8.84
C LEU A 2 -6.34 18.73 9.07
N LEU A 3 -5.72 17.75 8.41
CA LEU A 3 -5.93 16.33 8.67
C LEU A 3 -5.43 16.01 10.08
N GLY A 4 -6.28 16.22 11.07
CA GLY A 4 -5.89 16.27 12.48
C GLY A 4 -6.86 15.57 13.42
N GLY A 5 -7.89 14.91 12.90
CA GLY A 5 -8.69 13.99 13.70
C GLY A 5 -7.85 12.81 14.17
N ASP A 6 -8.12 12.35 15.40
CA ASP A 6 -7.33 11.28 16.05
C ASP A 6 -7.19 10.04 15.16
N GLU A 7 -8.27 9.61 14.50
CA GLU A 7 -8.26 8.47 13.57
C GLU A 7 -7.31 8.66 12.38
N VAL A 8 -7.18 9.89 11.88
CA VAL A 8 -6.26 10.19 10.77
C VAL A 8 -4.82 10.16 11.25
N VAL A 9 -4.57 10.68 12.45
CA VAL A 9 -3.24 10.70 13.08
C VAL A 9 -2.77 9.27 13.37
N GLU A 10 -3.64 8.44 13.95
CA GLU A 10 -3.30 7.04 14.23
C GLU A 10 -3.06 6.26 12.93
N ALA A 11 -3.93 6.39 11.92
CA ALA A 11 -3.72 5.74 10.63
C ALA A 11 -2.41 6.22 9.94
N ALA A 12 -2.01 7.47 10.13
CA ALA A 12 -0.73 7.98 9.63
C ALA A 12 0.46 7.36 10.37
N HIS A 13 0.37 7.15 11.69
CA HIS A 13 1.40 6.48 12.46
C HIS A 13 1.53 5.00 12.07
N GLU A 14 0.42 4.29 11.88
CA GLU A 14 0.41 2.89 11.43
C GLU A 14 1.06 2.75 10.05
N LEU A 15 0.68 3.61 9.10
CA LEU A 15 1.31 3.66 7.79
C LEU A 15 2.82 3.93 7.87
N ASN A 16 3.23 4.93 8.66
CA ASN A 16 4.64 5.26 8.81
C ASN A 16 5.44 4.10 9.44
N ALA A 17 4.89 3.42 10.43
CA ALA A 17 5.52 2.26 11.04
C ALA A 17 5.68 1.11 10.03
N ALA A 18 4.65 0.83 9.22
CA ALA A 18 4.70 -0.18 8.16
C ALA A 18 5.78 0.14 7.12
N ALA A 19 5.83 1.39 6.64
CA ALA A 19 6.83 1.83 5.67
C ALA A 19 8.26 1.70 6.22
N LEU A 20 8.49 2.12 7.46
CA LEU A 20 9.79 1.97 8.12
C LEU A 20 10.22 0.51 8.26
N ALA A 21 9.29 -0.42 8.53
CA ALA A 21 9.61 -1.83 8.64
C ALA A 21 10.13 -2.42 7.32
N VAL A 22 9.57 -2.00 6.18
CA VAL A 22 10.04 -2.37 4.84
C VAL A 22 11.46 -1.87 4.61
N ASP A 23 11.70 -0.58 4.87
CA ASP A 23 13.01 0.06 4.70
C ASP A 23 14.08 -0.54 5.60
N TRP A 24 13.73 -0.81 6.87
CA TRP A 24 14.67 -1.40 7.82
C TRP A 24 15.10 -2.80 7.40
N GLN A 25 14.18 -3.61 6.86
CA GLN A 25 14.57 -4.91 6.35
C GLN A 25 15.39 -4.79 5.05
N ALA A 26 15.00 -3.92 4.11
CA ALA A 26 15.75 -3.69 2.87
C ALA A 26 17.19 -3.20 3.12
N THR A 27 17.38 -2.39 4.15
CA THR A 27 18.69 -1.84 4.55
C THR A 27 19.46 -2.71 5.54
N GLY A 28 18.92 -3.88 5.91
CA GLY A 28 19.56 -4.83 6.82
C GLY A 28 19.56 -4.40 8.29
N LYS A 29 18.82 -3.36 8.67
CA LYS A 29 18.56 -2.99 10.08
C LYS A 29 17.69 -4.03 10.79
N THR A 30 16.87 -4.74 10.04
CA THR A 30 16.06 -5.87 10.52
C THR A 30 16.33 -7.09 9.65
N THR A 31 16.60 -8.23 10.28
CA THR A 31 16.78 -9.51 9.57
C THR A 31 15.44 -10.06 9.11
N GLY A 32 15.40 -10.68 7.94
CA GLY A 32 14.23 -11.40 7.44
C GLY A 32 14.45 -11.92 6.03
N THR A 33 13.57 -12.80 5.61
CA THR A 33 13.51 -13.38 4.26
C THR A 33 12.86 -12.42 3.28
N LEU A 34 13.10 -12.63 1.98
CA LEU A 34 12.44 -11.88 0.91
C LEU A 34 10.91 -12.00 0.97
N GLU A 35 10.37 -13.15 1.39
CA GLU A 35 8.93 -13.34 1.48
C GLU A 35 8.31 -12.51 2.61
N GLU A 36 8.99 -12.43 3.76
CA GLU A 36 8.55 -11.55 4.85
C GLU A 36 8.66 -10.07 4.47
N TRP A 37 9.66 -9.70 3.66
CA TRP A 37 9.76 -8.34 3.12
C TRP A 37 8.57 -8.01 2.21
N ARG A 38 8.21 -8.93 1.30
CA ARG A 38 7.04 -8.78 0.41
C ARG A 38 5.75 -8.68 1.18
N GLU A 39 5.60 -9.44 2.26
CA GLU A 39 4.42 -9.34 3.11
C GLU A 39 4.34 -7.96 3.79
N ARG A 40 5.47 -7.46 4.32
CA ARG A 40 5.53 -6.09 4.85
C ARG A 40 5.18 -5.05 3.78
N ASP A 41 5.64 -5.23 2.55
CA ASP A 41 5.31 -4.34 1.43
C ASP A 41 3.80 -4.36 1.12
N ARG A 42 3.15 -5.54 1.11
CA ARG A 42 1.68 -5.66 0.99
C ARG A 42 0.94 -4.97 2.14
N VAL A 43 1.47 -5.06 3.36
CA VAL A 43 0.91 -4.36 4.53
C VAL A 43 0.90 -2.85 4.29
N VAL A 44 1.97 -2.25 3.77
CA VAL A 44 2.02 -0.81 3.46
C VAL A 44 0.85 -0.39 2.56
N PHE A 45 0.54 -1.14 1.50
CA PHE A 45 -0.59 -0.82 0.63
C PHE A 45 -1.94 -0.84 1.34
N ARG A 46 -2.13 -1.77 2.29
CA ARG A 46 -3.35 -1.79 3.11
C ARG A 46 -3.41 -0.57 4.02
N GLU A 47 -2.31 -0.22 4.69
CA GLU A 47 -2.26 0.95 5.58
C GLU A 47 -2.45 2.27 4.80
N VAL A 48 -1.95 2.35 3.56
CA VAL A 48 -2.23 3.49 2.66
C VAL A 48 -3.72 3.63 2.40
N ASN A 49 -4.43 2.54 2.14
CA ASN A 49 -5.88 2.58 1.91
C ASN A 49 -6.64 2.98 3.17
N GLN A 50 -6.22 2.49 4.34
CA GLN A 50 -6.82 2.85 5.63
C GLN A 50 -6.63 4.32 5.96
N PHE A 51 -5.41 4.85 5.78
CA PHE A 51 -5.12 6.27 5.94
C PHE A 51 -5.98 7.13 5.00
N HIS A 52 -6.11 6.75 3.74
CA HIS A 52 -6.96 7.47 2.79
C HIS A 52 -8.44 7.48 3.21
N GLU A 53 -8.97 6.37 3.71
CA GLU A 53 -10.35 6.32 4.19
C GLU A 53 -10.54 7.19 5.44
N ALA A 54 -9.63 7.11 6.41
CA ALA A 54 -9.66 7.95 7.61
C ALA A 54 -9.63 9.45 7.23
N ALA A 55 -8.72 9.84 6.34
CA ALA A 55 -8.64 11.20 5.84
C ALA A 55 -9.94 11.62 5.12
N ARG A 56 -10.55 10.77 4.31
CA ARG A 56 -11.83 11.08 3.64
C ARG A 56 -12.94 11.36 4.64
N VAL A 57 -13.07 10.52 5.67
CA VAL A 57 -14.07 10.67 6.72
C VAL A 57 -13.87 11.99 7.47
N ASP A 58 -12.63 12.30 7.86
CA ASP A 58 -12.28 13.56 8.55
C ASP A 58 -12.59 14.81 7.71
N LEU A 59 -12.36 14.72 6.39
CA LEU A 59 -12.71 15.79 5.44
C LEU A 59 -14.21 15.84 5.10
N GLY A 60 -15.04 14.98 5.68
CA GLY A 60 -16.48 14.93 5.46
C GLY A 60 -16.88 14.43 4.06
N VAL A 61 -16.01 13.68 3.38
CA VAL A 61 -16.29 13.13 2.05
C VAL A 61 -17.23 11.94 2.16
N GLN A 62 -18.37 12.00 1.48
CA GLN A 62 -19.36 10.92 1.47
C GLN A 62 -18.94 9.76 0.54
N GLY A 63 -19.35 8.53 0.89
CA GLY A 63 -19.08 7.29 0.15
C GLY A 63 -17.82 6.55 0.61
N LYS A 64 -17.85 5.22 0.56
CA LYS A 64 -16.71 4.33 0.90
C LYS A 64 -15.85 4.08 -0.33
N VAL A 65 -14.53 4.06 -0.17
CA VAL A 65 -13.62 3.58 -1.24
C VAL A 65 -13.74 2.06 -1.42
N THR A 66 -14.15 1.35 -0.38
CA THR A 66 -14.37 -0.11 -0.41
C THR A 66 -15.78 -0.45 -0.91
N GLY A 67 -15.85 -1.08 -2.08
CA GLY A 67 -17.09 -1.61 -2.68
C GLY A 67 -17.43 -1.05 -4.05
N ASP A 68 -16.87 0.10 -4.43
CA ASP A 68 -16.90 0.55 -5.81
C ASP A 68 -15.80 -0.18 -6.57
N ASN A 69 -16.18 -0.88 -7.65
CA ASN A 69 -15.25 -1.46 -8.62
C ASN A 69 -14.31 -0.35 -9.08
N HIS A 70 -13.14 -0.26 -8.46
CA HIS A 70 -12.01 0.39 -9.08
C HIS A 70 -11.80 -0.41 -10.37
N PRO A 71 -12.00 0.17 -11.58
CA PRO A 71 -11.46 -0.49 -12.76
C PRO A 71 -10.00 -0.70 -12.41
N GLU A 72 -9.54 -1.94 -12.50
CA GLU A 72 -8.15 -2.30 -12.30
C GLU A 72 -7.32 -1.29 -13.09
N ARG A 73 -6.86 -0.23 -12.43
CA ARG A 73 -5.80 0.60 -12.93
C ARG A 73 -4.63 -0.30 -12.73
N ASP A 74 -4.50 -1.18 -13.72
CA ASP A 74 -3.32 -1.86 -14.17
C ASP A 74 -2.17 -1.26 -13.39
N LEU A 75 -1.79 -1.94 -12.30
CA LEU A 75 -0.43 -1.86 -11.83
C LEU A 75 0.34 -2.02 -13.13
N LEU A 76 1.01 -0.95 -13.58
CA LEU A 76 1.80 -0.94 -14.79
C LEU A 76 2.99 -1.88 -14.55
N LEU A 77 2.69 -3.16 -14.42
CA LEU A 77 3.61 -4.24 -14.41
C LEU A 77 4.09 -4.29 -15.86
N PRO A 78 5.39 -4.07 -16.11
CA PRO A 78 5.91 -4.25 -17.45
C PRO A 78 5.49 -5.63 -17.93
N SER A 79 4.82 -5.66 -19.08
CA SER A 79 4.21 -6.85 -19.64
C SER A 79 5.22 -7.99 -19.55
N ALA A 80 4.87 -9.07 -18.85
CA ALA A 80 5.69 -10.27 -18.81
C ALA A 80 6.06 -10.59 -20.26
N ARG A 81 7.37 -10.51 -20.53
CA ARG A 81 7.96 -10.68 -21.85
C ARG A 81 7.46 -12.04 -22.36
N ARG A 82 6.49 -12.03 -23.28
CA ARG A 82 5.99 -13.26 -23.89
C ARG A 82 7.20 -13.97 -24.49
N ASP A 83 7.53 -15.12 -23.92
CA ASP A 83 8.62 -15.96 -24.35
C ASP A 83 8.50 -16.20 -25.87
N SER A 84 9.56 -15.79 -26.55
CA SER A 84 9.94 -16.26 -27.86
C SER A 84 10.11 -17.79 -27.84
N GLU A 85 9.53 -18.47 -28.83
CA GLU A 85 9.89 -19.77 -29.45
C GLU A 85 8.60 -20.55 -29.77
N THR A 86 8.19 -20.71 -31.04
CA THR A 86 8.67 -21.76 -31.96
C THR A 86 8.05 -21.39 -33.33
N GLY A 87 8.78 -21.14 -34.42
CA GLY A 87 9.71 -22.07 -35.06
C GLY A 87 8.96 -22.91 -36.11
N THR A 88 8.73 -22.39 -37.32
CA THR A 88 8.67 -23.18 -38.56
C THR A 88 8.98 -22.28 -39.76
#